data_AF-A0A9D4IZQ9-F1
#
_entry.id   AF-A0A9D4IZQ9-F1
#
_cell.length_a   1.000
_cell.length_b   1.000
_cell.length_c   1.000
_cell.angle_alpha   90.00
_cell.angle_beta   90.00
_cell.angle_gamma   90.00
#
_symmetry.space_group_name_H-M   'P 1'
#
loop_
_entity.id
_entity.type
_entity.pdbx_description
1 polymer ?
#
loop_
_entity_poly.entity_id
_entity_poly.type
_entity_poly.pdbx_seq_one_letter_code
_entity_poly.pdbx_strand_id
1 'polypeptide(L)'
;MDEWMDGWMDGWMDGWMDGWMDGWMDGWMDGWMDGWMDGWMDGWMDGWMDGWMDGWMDGWMDGWMDGWMDGWMDGWMDGWMDGWMDGWMDGWMDGWMDGWMDGWMDGWMEGWMNGWMDG
;
A
#
# COMPACT_ATOMS: atom_id res chain seq x y z
N MET A 1 -66.62 -41.06 35.08
CA MET A 1 -66.49 -39.65 34.68
C MET A 1 -65.08 -39.17 34.97
N ASP A 2 -64.44 -39.76 35.97
CA ASP A 2 -63.08 -39.45 36.44
C ASP A 2 -61.99 -39.89 35.44
N GLU A 3 -62.03 -41.12 34.89
CA GLU A 3 -61.01 -41.60 33.93
C GLU A 3 -60.86 -40.78 32.65
N TRP A 4 -61.93 -40.11 32.18
CA TRP A 4 -61.88 -39.30 30.96
C TRP A 4 -61.33 -37.90 31.23
N MET A 5 -61.56 -37.35 32.44
CA MET A 5 -60.92 -36.10 32.86
C MET A 5 -59.43 -36.32 33.16
N ASP A 6 -59.09 -37.45 33.80
CA ASP A 6 -57.71 -37.80 34.13
C ASP A 6 -56.89 -38.02 32.85
N GLY A 7 -57.37 -38.82 31.90
CA GLY A 7 -56.65 -39.04 30.64
C GLY A 7 -56.53 -37.79 29.75
N TRP A 8 -57.46 -36.84 29.88
CA TRP A 8 -57.37 -35.56 29.17
C TRP A 8 -56.41 -34.58 29.85
N MET A 9 -56.37 -34.53 31.19
CA MET A 9 -55.39 -33.74 31.93
C MET A 9 -53.98 -34.28 31.73
N ASP A 10 -53.77 -35.59 31.80
CA ASP A 10 -52.47 -36.22 31.61
C ASP A 10 -51.95 -36.00 30.18
N GLY A 11 -52.78 -36.29 29.16
CA GLY A 11 -52.36 -36.10 27.76
C GLY A 11 -52.11 -34.63 27.38
N TRP A 12 -52.79 -33.69 28.03
CA TRP A 12 -52.54 -32.26 27.83
C TRP A 12 -51.31 -31.77 28.59
N MET A 13 -51.09 -32.23 29.82
CA MET A 13 -49.88 -31.92 30.58
C MET A 13 -48.62 -32.48 29.92
N ASP A 14 -48.64 -33.74 29.53
CA ASP A 14 -47.48 -34.41 28.90
C ASP A 14 -47.19 -33.78 27.53
N GLY A 15 -48.20 -33.64 26.67
CA GLY A 15 -47.99 -33.06 25.34
C GLY A 15 -47.57 -31.58 25.36
N TRP A 16 -48.02 -30.82 26.36
CA TRP A 16 -47.62 -29.42 26.52
C TRP A 16 -46.25 -29.28 27.19
N MET A 17 -45.94 -30.08 28.22
CA MET A 17 -44.61 -30.07 28.85
C MET A 17 -43.56 -30.54 27.85
N ASP A 18 -43.75 -31.69 27.19
CA ASP A 18 -42.77 -32.23 26.24
C ASP A 18 -42.59 -31.29 25.05
N GLY A 19 -43.69 -30.84 24.42
CA GLY A 19 -43.60 -29.97 23.24
C GLY A 19 -43.03 -28.58 23.54
N TRP A 20 -43.30 -28.01 24.72
CA TRP A 20 -42.75 -26.72 25.13
C TRP A 20 -41.30 -26.85 25.58
N MET A 21 -40.97 -27.89 26.34
CA MET A 21 -39.63 -28.12 26.87
C MET A 21 -38.67 -28.49 25.74
N ASP A 22 -39.03 -29.41 24.84
CA ASP A 22 -38.21 -29.77 23.68
C ASP A 22 -38.08 -28.59 22.71
N GLY A 23 -39.19 -27.94 22.34
CA GLY A 23 -39.17 -26.85 21.38
C GLY A 23 -38.42 -25.61 21.87
N TRP A 24 -38.50 -25.30 23.17
CA TRP A 24 -37.76 -24.18 23.75
C TRP A 24 -36.29 -24.52 23.96
N MET A 25 -36.00 -25.73 24.44
CA MET A 25 -34.64 -26.16 24.73
C MET A 25 -33.84 -26.34 23.43
N ASP A 26 -34.39 -27.02 22.42
CA ASP A 26 -33.74 -27.18 21.11
C ASP A 26 -33.63 -25.83 20.39
N GLY A 27 -34.72 -25.06 20.31
CA GLY A 27 -34.70 -23.78 19.58
C GLY A 27 -33.80 -22.71 20.20
N TRP A 28 -33.69 -22.68 21.53
CA TRP A 28 -32.80 -21.75 22.21
C TRP A 28 -31.35 -22.22 22.18
N MET A 29 -31.11 -23.51 22.38
CA MET A 29 -29.77 -24.07 22.41
C MET A 29 -29.15 -24.05 21.01
N ASP A 30 -29.86 -24.47 19.97
CA ASP A 30 -29.38 -24.42 18.59
C ASP A 30 -29.25 -22.95 18.12
N GLY A 31 -30.28 -22.12 18.33
CA GLY A 31 -30.25 -20.74 17.84
C GLY A 31 -29.20 -19.86 18.52
N TRP A 32 -28.93 -20.08 19.81
CA TRP A 32 -27.90 -19.33 20.53
C TRP A 32 -26.51 -19.88 20.24
N MET A 33 -26.35 -21.21 20.18
CA MET A 33 -25.07 -21.84 19.95
C MET A 33 -24.60 -21.61 18.51
N ASP A 34 -25.46 -21.80 17.51
CA ASP A 34 -25.14 -21.53 16.10
C ASP A 34 -24.94 -20.03 15.87
N GLY A 35 -25.88 -19.19 16.33
CA GLY A 35 -25.81 -17.74 16.08
C GLY A 35 -24.61 -17.06 16.75
N TRP A 36 -24.23 -17.51 17.95
CA TRP A 36 -23.06 -16.97 18.65
C TRP A 36 -21.76 -17.54 18.10
N MET A 37 -21.71 -18.85 17.81
CA MET A 37 -20.50 -19.51 17.33
C MET A 37 -20.18 -19.08 15.90
N ASP A 38 -21.15 -19.05 15.00
CA ASP A 38 -20.98 -18.57 13.63
C ASP A 38 -20.70 -17.07 13.60
N GLY A 39 -21.51 -16.26 14.30
CA GLY A 39 -21.33 -14.80 14.28
C GLY A 39 -20.00 -14.33 14.90
N TRP A 40 -19.51 -15.05 15.91
CA TRP A 40 -18.22 -14.74 16.53
C TRP A 40 -17.04 -15.32 15.76
N MET A 41 -17.11 -16.56 15.25
CA MET A 41 -16.03 -17.11 14.42
C MET A 41 -15.90 -16.34 13.11
N ASP A 42 -17.00 -16.13 12.38
CA ASP A 42 -16.96 -15.44 11.08
C ASP A 42 -16.55 -13.98 11.26
N GLY A 43 -17.19 -13.26 12.19
CA GLY A 43 -16.87 -11.84 12.41
C GLY A 43 -15.45 -11.59 12.91
N TRP A 44 -14.89 -12.51 13.72
CA TRP A 44 -13.53 -12.38 14.23
C TRP A 44 -12.49 -12.89 13.21
N MET A 45 -12.73 -14.01 12.53
CA MET A 45 -11.83 -14.49 11.48
C MET A 45 -11.78 -13.52 10.31
N ASP A 46 -12.92 -13.10 9.78
CA ASP A 46 -12.98 -12.19 8.62
C ASP A 46 -12.41 -10.82 8.99
N GLY A 47 -12.84 -10.24 10.12
CA GLY A 47 -12.37 -8.93 10.54
C GLY A 47 -10.87 -8.89 10.86
N TRP A 48 -10.31 -9.98 11.39
CA TRP A 48 -8.89 -10.06 11.71
C TRP A 48 -8.04 -10.45 10.49
N MET A 49 -8.48 -11.40 9.66
CA MET A 49 -7.78 -11.75 8.42
C MET A 49 -7.79 -10.57 7.46
N ASP A 50 -8.96 -10.01 7.13
CA ASP A 50 -9.05 -8.92 6.15
C ASP A 50 -8.33 -7.68 6.67
N GLY A 51 -8.59 -7.26 7.91
CA GLY A 51 -7.99 -6.05 8.46
C GLY A 51 -6.46 -6.13 8.62
N TRP A 52 -5.93 -7.30 8.98
CA TRP A 52 -4.48 -7.48 9.13
C TRP A 52 -3.79 -7.71 7.79
N MET A 53 -4.40 -8.53 6.92
CA MET A 53 -3.82 -8.90 5.64
C MET A 53 -3.86 -7.72 4.66
N ASP A 54 -4.99 -7.01 4.55
CA ASP A 54 -5.11 -5.82 3.68
C ASP A 54 -4.26 -4.68 4.24
N GLY A 55 -4.37 -4.37 5.53
CA GLY A 55 -3.64 -3.26 6.12
C GLY A 55 -2.11 -3.44 6.09
N TRP A 56 -1.63 -4.68 6.22
CA TRP A 56 -0.20 -4.99 6.14
C TRP A 56 0.29 -5.12 4.70
N MET A 57 -0.45 -5.78 3.81
CA MET A 57 -0.06 -5.87 2.39
C MET A 57 -0.08 -4.50 1.73
N ASP A 58 -1.16 -3.73 1.86
CA ASP A 58 -1.29 -2.42 1.20
C ASP A 58 -0.29 -1.44 1.80
N GLY A 59 -0.22 -1.33 3.12
CA GLY A 59 0.69 -0.39 3.78
C GLY A 59 2.17 -0.68 3.51
N TRP A 60 2.54 -1.96 3.37
CA TRP A 60 3.92 -2.35 3.09
C TRP A 60 4.25 -2.32 1.59
N MET A 61 3.36 -2.79 0.71
CA MET A 61 3.56 -2.70 -0.73
C MET A 61 3.57 -1.26 -1.20
N ASP A 62 2.57 -0.46 -0.83
CA ASP A 62 2.47 0.93 -1.31
C ASP A 62 3.61 1.77 -0.71
N GLY A 63 3.82 1.68 0.61
CA GLY A 63 4.87 2.45 1.27
C GLY A 63 6.28 2.10 0.79
N TRP A 64 6.54 0.84 0.46
CA TRP A 64 7.85 0.40 -0.03
C TRP A 64 8.02 0.60 -1.54
N MET A 65 7.02 0.27 -2.36
CA MET A 65 7.09 0.51 -3.81
C MET A 65 7.12 2.00 -4.11
N ASP A 66 6.21 2.80 -3.57
CA ASP A 66 6.16 4.24 -3.88
C ASP A 66 7.39 4.94 -3.31
N GLY A 67 7.71 4.71 -2.03
CA GLY A 67 8.85 5.37 -1.39
C GLY A 67 10.20 5.01 -2.01
N TRP A 68 10.37 3.77 -2.48
CA TRP A 68 11.62 3.33 -3.12
C TRP A 68 11.66 3.66 -4.61
N MET A 69 10.57 3.46 -5.37
CA MET A 69 10.53 3.84 -6.79
C MET A 69 10.64 5.34 -6.96
N ASP A 70 9.83 6.15 -6.25
CA ASP A 70 9.84 7.60 -6.42
C ASP A 70 11.16 8.17 -5.92
N GLY A 71 11.59 7.80 -4.71
CA GLY A 71 12.84 8.31 -4.15
C GLY A 71 14.10 7.93 -4.95
N TRP A 72 14.11 6.75 -5.58
CA TRP A 72 15.24 6.31 -6.39
C TRP A 72 15.16 6.82 -7.84
N MET A 73 13.99 6.79 -8.49
CA MET A 73 13.83 7.33 -9.84
C MET A 73 14.03 8.83 -9.85
N ASP A 74 13.38 9.59 -8.96
CA ASP A 74 13.47 11.05 -8.96
C ASP A 74 14.89 11.47 -8.54
N GLY A 75 15.43 10.90 -7.46
CA GLY A 75 16.77 11.25 -6.98
C GLY A 75 17.89 10.89 -7.97
N TRP A 76 17.74 9.80 -8.72
CA TRP A 76 18.72 9.37 -9.70
C TRP A 76 18.54 10.07 -11.06
N MET A 77 17.31 10.21 -11.56
CA MET A 77 17.05 10.97 -12.79
C MET A 77 17.44 12.43 -12.62
N ASP A 78 16.94 13.12 -11.59
CA ASP A 78 17.21 14.55 -11.41
C ASP A 78 18.70 14.76 -11.14
N GLY A 79 19.30 14.00 -10.22
CA GLY A 79 20.72 14.15 -9.89
C GLY A 79 21.67 13.83 -11.05
N TRP A 80 21.35 12.83 -11.87
CA TRP A 80 22.17 12.46 -13.04
C TRP A 80 21.93 13.40 -14.21
N MET A 81 20.68 13.76 -14.49
CA MET A 81 20.31 14.61 -15.60
C MET A 81 20.78 16.05 -15.37
N ASP A 82 20.55 16.62 -14.18
CA ASP A 82 21.04 17.97 -13.84
C ASP A 82 22.57 17.97 -13.79
N GLY A 83 23.18 17.03 -13.07
CA GLY A 83 24.64 16.98 -12.91
C GLY A 83 25.40 16.74 -14.22
N TRP A 84 24.85 15.93 -15.13
CA TRP A 84 25.46 15.68 -16.42
C TRP A 84 25.20 16.82 -17.40
N MET A 85 23.98 17.36 -17.43
CA MET A 85 23.60 18.42 -18.35
C MET A 85 24.28 19.74 -17.98
N ASP A 86 24.27 20.13 -16.71
CA ASP A 86 24.97 21.33 -16.23
C ASP A 86 26.49 21.15 -16.38
N GLY A 87 27.05 20.04 -15.89
CA GLY A 87 28.50 19.82 -15.95
C GLY A 87 29.06 19.72 -17.37
N TRP A 88 28.32 19.12 -18.31
CA TRP A 88 28.73 19.04 -19.70
C TRP A 88 28.52 20.35 -20.44
N MET A 89 27.38 21.02 -20.22
CA MET A 89 27.04 22.26 -20.91
C MET A 89 27.94 23.40 -20.44
N ASP A 90 28.13 23.58 -19.12
CA ASP A 90 29.04 24.58 -18.57
C ASP A 90 30.50 24.25 -18.96
N GLY A 91 30.95 23.01 -18.74
CA GLY A 91 32.33 22.63 -19.03
C GLY A 91 32.71 22.71 -20.52
N TRP A 92 31.77 22.39 -21.41
CA TRP A 92 31.99 22.51 -22.85
C TRP A 92 31.90 23.95 -23.33
N MET A 93 30.92 24.71 -22.84
CA MET A 93 30.69 26.08 -23.27
C MET A 93 31.79 27.00 -22.76
N ASP A 94 32.18 26.89 -21.48
CA ASP A 94 33.31 27.63 -20.90
C ASP A 94 34.63 27.20 -21.54
N GLY A 95 34.91 25.89 -21.60
CA GLY A 95 36.17 25.39 -22.15
C GLY A 95 36.36 25.71 -23.64
N TRP A 96 35.28 25.73 -24.42
CA TRP A 96 35.33 26.09 -25.83
C TRP A 96 35.38 27.60 -26.05
N MET A 97 34.56 28.40 -25.33
CA MET A 97 34.61 29.86 -25.45
C MET A 97 35.96 30.41 -24.98
N ASP A 98 36.42 30.01 -23.80
CA ASP A 98 37.68 30.50 -23.22
C ASP A 98 38.86 30.02 -24.05
N GLY A 99 38.93 28.71 -24.36
CA GLY A 99 40.03 28.15 -25.13
C GLY A 99 40.13 28.70 -26.56
N TRP A 100 38.99 29.00 -27.19
CA TRP A 100 38.96 29.57 -28.53
C TRP A 100 39.22 31.08 -28.53
N MET A 101 38.64 31.84 -27.59
CA MET A 101 38.92 33.27 -27.48
C MET A 101 40.38 33.53 -27.10
N ASP A 102 40.90 32.83 -26.09
CA ASP A 102 42.27 33.01 -25.62
C ASP A 102 43.25 32.55 -26.71
N GLY A 103 43.06 31.36 -27.27
CA GLY A 103 43.95 30.84 -28.32
C GLY A 103 43.95 31.69 -29.60
N TRP A 104 42.81 32.27 -29.97
CA TRP A 104 42.72 33.15 -31.13
C TRP A 104 43.26 34.55 -30.85
N MET A 105 42.97 35.13 -29.69
CA MET A 105 43.53 36.44 -29.31
C MET A 105 45.04 36.37 -29.13
N ASP A 106 45.56 35.35 -28.44
CA ASP A 106 46.99 35.18 -28.20
C ASP A 106 47.73 34.86 -29.50
N GLY A 107 47.21 33.92 -30.30
CA GLY A 107 47.84 33.56 -31.58
C GLY A 107 47.83 34.70 -32.60
N TRP A 108 46.76 35.52 -32.62
CA TRP A 108 46.68 36.68 -33.48
C TRP A 108 47.57 37.84 -32.99
N MET A 109 47.60 38.11 -31.68
CA MET A 109 48.51 39.12 -31.11
C MET A 109 49.97 38.73 -31.32
N GLU A 110 50.38 37.51 -30.99
CA GLU A 110 51.75 37.05 -31.19
C GLU A 110 52.13 37.04 -32.67
N GLY A 111 51.27 36.51 -33.54
CA GLY A 111 51.52 36.48 -34.98
C GLY A 111 51.66 37.86 -35.61
N TRP A 112 50.83 38.82 -35.18
CA TRP A 112 50.88 40.19 -35.66
C TRP A 112 52.10 40.93 -35.11
N MET A 113 52.41 40.79 -33.82
CA MET A 113 53.53 41.48 -33.18
C MET A 113 54.89 40.97 -33.67
N ASN A 114 55.03 39.66 -33.89
CA ASN A 114 56.24 39.06 -34.46
C ASN A 114 56.40 39.42 -35.94
N GLY A 115 55.31 39.40 -36.72
CA GLY A 115 55.35 39.80 -38.14
C GLY A 115 55.66 41.28 -38.37
N TRP A 116 55.34 42.16 -37.41
CA TRP A 116 55.68 43.58 -37.45
C TRP A 116 57.12 43.89 -37.00
N MET A 117 57.69 43.09 -36.10
CA MET A 117 59.06 43.27 -35.62
C MET A 117 60.12 42.70 -36.58
N ASP A 118 59.78 41.66 -37.35
CA ASP A 118 60.67 41.02 -38.32
C ASP A 118 60.56 41.61 -39.76
N GLY A 119 59.75 42.66 -39.95
CA GLY A 119 59.50 43.35 -41.22
C GLY A 119 60.26 44.65 -41.42
#